data_AF-A0A4Y2M5M0-F1
#
_entry.id   AF-A0A4Y2M5M0-F1
#
_cell.length_a   1.000
_cell.length_b   1.000
_cell.length_c   1.000
_cell.angle_alpha   90.00
_cell.angle_beta   90.00
_cell.angle_gamma   90.00
#
_symmetry.space_group_name_H-M   'P 1'
#
loop_
_entity.id
_entity.type
_entity.pdbx_description
1 polymer ?
#
loop_
_entity_poly.entity_id
_entity_poly.type
_entity_poly.pdbx_seq_one_letter_code
_entity_poly.pdbx_strand_id
1 'polypeptide(L)'
;MPTSDSSAELFKQLQKKQGSYEEEIKSFALTLNFFSNKAYEFVREALSLNLPHPSTLRRWFQSVDGDPGFSNVAFEALKVKANAAESKVICSLIIDEMSIRRQIELMVKGSMVM
;
A
#
# COMPACT_ATOMS: atom_id res chain seq x y z
N MET A 1 42.69 16.21 18.42
CA MET A 1 41.68 15.14 18.50
C MET A 1 40.44 15.59 17.73
N PRO A 2 40.20 15.16 16.48
CA PRO A 2 38.96 15.48 15.78
C PRO A 2 38.21 14.18 15.41
N THR A 3 37.14 13.83 16.12
CA THR A 3 36.25 12.72 15.71
C THR A 3 34.82 12.94 16.22
N SER A 4 34.15 14.01 15.76
CA SER A 4 32.69 14.15 15.86
C SER A 4 31.98 14.13 14.51
N ASP A 5 32.69 14.39 13.41
CA ASP A 5 32.06 14.59 12.10
C ASP A 5 31.92 13.31 11.27
N SER A 6 32.74 12.28 11.58
CA SER A 6 32.78 11.02 10.82
C SER A 6 31.47 10.21 10.90
N SER A 7 30.81 10.20 12.05
CA SER A 7 29.52 9.53 12.23
C SER A 7 28.39 10.26 11.50
N ALA A 8 28.37 11.59 11.56
CA ALA A 8 27.39 12.42 10.86
C ALA A 8 27.51 12.28 9.33
N GLU A 9 28.73 12.22 8.79
CA GLU A 9 28.96 11.97 7.36
C GLU A 9 28.59 10.55 6.93
N LEU A 10 28.84 9.54 7.77
CA LEU A 10 28.35 8.18 7.55
C LEU A 10 26.81 8.13 7.47
N PHE A 11 26.11 8.79 8.39
CA PHE A 11 24.64 8.88 8.35
C PHE A 11 24.14 9.60 7.09
N LYS A 12 24.84 10.66 6.65
CA LYS A 12 24.52 11.39 5.42
C LYS A 12 24.77 10.54 4.16
N GLN A 13 25.77 9.67 4.17
CA GLN A 13 26.02 8.72 3.07
C GLN A 13 25.04 7.55 3.06
N LEU A 14 24.57 7.08 4.22
CA LEU A 14 23.49 6.08 4.33
C LEU A 14 22.12 6.64 3.96
N GLN A 15 21.93 7.96 4.05
CA GLN A 15 20.78 8.68 3.50
C GLN A 15 20.83 8.83 1.97
N LYS A 16 21.87 8.34 1.27
CA LYS A 16 21.83 8.24 -0.19
C LYS A 16 20.61 7.44 -0.60
N LYS A 17 19.71 8.14 -1.32
CA LYS A 17 18.43 7.66 -1.87
C LYS A 17 18.43 6.14 -2.02
N GLN A 18 17.65 5.46 -1.18
CA GLN A 18 17.11 4.15 -1.56
C GLN A 18 16.52 4.32 -2.97
N GLY A 19 17.04 3.57 -3.94
CA GLY A 19 16.56 3.63 -5.31
C GLY A 19 15.03 3.50 -5.32
N SER A 20 14.37 4.32 -6.14
CA SER A 20 12.93 4.14 -6.34
C SER A 20 12.72 2.72 -6.84
N TYR A 21 11.83 1.97 -6.20
CA TYR A 21 11.42 0.68 -6.72
C TYR A 21 10.68 0.88 -8.03
N GLU A 22 10.92 -0.01 -8.99
CA GLU A 22 10.14 -0.07 -10.22
C GLU A 22 8.67 -0.38 -9.90
N GLU A 23 7.75 0.17 -10.69
CA GLU A 23 6.32 0.04 -10.41
C GLU A 23 5.85 -1.43 -10.52
N GLU A 24 6.50 -2.23 -11.36
CA GLU A 24 6.24 -3.67 -11.47
C GLU A 24 6.56 -4.41 -10.17
N ILE A 25 7.73 -4.13 -9.57
CA ILE A 25 8.16 -4.72 -8.30
C ILE A 25 7.23 -4.26 -7.16
N LYS A 26 6.84 -2.99 -7.18
CA LYS A 26 5.91 -2.43 -6.20
C LYS A 26 4.53 -3.10 -6.29
N SER A 27 3.99 -3.24 -7.50
CA SER A 27 2.73 -3.94 -7.75
C SER A 27 2.80 -5.40 -7.28
N PHE A 28 3.83 -6.13 -7.69
CA PHE A 28 4.05 -7.52 -7.27
C PHE A 28 4.12 -7.66 -5.74
N ALA A 29 4.94 -6.83 -5.08
CA ALA A 29 5.11 -6.88 -3.63
C ALA A 29 3.81 -6.56 -2.88
N LEU A 30 3.07 -5.54 -3.32
CA LEU A 30 1.79 -5.17 -2.72
C LEU A 30 0.74 -6.27 -2.91
N THR A 31 0.62 -6.84 -4.11
CA THR A 31 -0.32 -7.92 -4.40
C THR A 31 -0.01 -9.17 -3.59
N LEU A 32 1.24 -9.60 -3.54
CA LEU A 32 1.63 -10.80 -2.77
C LEU A 32 1.38 -10.60 -1.27
N ASN A 33 1.75 -9.43 -0.73
CA ASN A 33 1.51 -9.11 0.67
C ASN A 33 0.02 -9.00 1.00
N PHE A 34 -0.79 -8.46 0.09
CA PHE A 34 -2.25 -8.40 0.24
C PHE A 34 -2.88 -9.79 0.36
N PHE A 35 -2.42 -10.78 -0.42
CA PHE A 35 -2.90 -12.15 -0.30
C PHE A 35 -2.37 -12.86 0.95
N SER A 36 -1.09 -12.67 1.30
CA SER A 36 -0.49 -13.26 2.50
C SER A 36 0.83 -12.60 2.88
N ASN A 37 0.85 -11.92 4.02
CA ASN A 37 2.08 -11.38 4.62
C ASN A 37 3.16 -12.48 4.80
N LYS A 38 2.75 -13.69 5.21
CA LYS A 38 3.70 -14.81 5.41
C LYS A 38 4.31 -15.30 4.09
N ALA A 39 3.52 -15.32 3.02
CA ALA A 39 4.03 -15.67 1.70
C ALA A 39 5.03 -14.63 1.20
N TYR A 40 4.74 -13.34 1.43
CA TYR A 40 5.66 -12.25 1.11
C TYR A 40 6.99 -12.36 1.86
N GLU A 41 6.94 -12.58 3.18
CA GLU A 41 8.13 -12.77 4.02
C GLU A 41 8.97 -13.97 3.56
N PHE A 42 8.31 -15.10 3.28
CA PHE A 42 8.98 -16.29 2.77
C PHE A 42 9.68 -16.02 1.43
N VAL A 43 9.01 -15.38 0.48
CA VAL A 43 9.59 -15.05 -0.84
C VAL A 43 10.77 -14.09 -0.70
N ARG A 44 10.66 -13.10 0.20
CA ARG A 44 11.75 -12.15 0.49
C ARG A 44 12.99 -12.87 1.06
N GLU A 45 12.80 -13.81 1.96
CA GLU A 45 13.89 -14.55 2.62
C GLU A 45 14.48 -15.64 1.71
N ALA A 46 13.63 -16.41 1.03
CA ALA A 46 14.05 -17.58 0.26
C ALA A 46 14.71 -17.22 -1.07
N LEU A 47 14.28 -16.14 -1.73
CA LEU A 47 14.72 -15.82 -3.09
C LEU A 47 15.81 -14.74 -3.15
N SER A 48 16.24 -14.17 -2.01
CA SER A 48 17.21 -13.07 -1.94
C SER A 48 16.95 -11.96 -2.97
N LEU A 49 15.68 -11.77 -3.33
CA LEU A 49 15.24 -10.74 -4.26
C LEU A 49 15.33 -9.40 -3.54
N ASN A 50 15.64 -8.33 -4.27
CA ASN A 50 15.65 -6.95 -3.76
C ASN A 50 14.23 -6.43 -3.49
N LEU A 51 13.41 -7.22 -2.79
CA LEU A 51 12.04 -6.89 -2.43
C LEU A 51 12.02 -5.85 -1.30
N PRO A 52 11.05 -4.92 -1.33
CA PRO A 52 10.97 -3.86 -0.34
C PRO A 52 10.75 -4.39 1.07
N HIS A 53 11.24 -3.65 2.07
CA HIS A 53 10.96 -3.99 3.47
C HIS A 53 9.44 -3.81 3.76
N PRO A 54 8.79 -4.64 4.60
CA PRO A 54 7.38 -4.50 4.98
C PRO A 54 6.97 -3.10 5.46
N SER A 55 7.88 -2.36 6.09
CA SER A 55 7.64 -0.96 6.47
C SER A 55 7.43 -0.06 5.25
N THR A 56 8.14 -0.30 4.15
CA THR A 56 7.96 0.37 2.87
C THR A 56 6.60 0.03 2.27
N LEU A 57 6.17 -1.24 2.34
CA LEU A 57 4.83 -1.66 1.88
C LEU A 57 3.74 -0.94 2.68
N ARG A 58 3.87 -0.89 4.01
CA ARG A 58 2.93 -0.17 4.88
C ARG A 58 2.78 1.29 4.47
N ARG A 59 3.89 1.97 4.17
CA ARG A 59 3.88 3.36 3.69
C ARG A 59 3.17 3.50 2.34
N TRP A 60 3.30 2.52 1.45
CA TRP A 60 2.58 2.53 0.18
C TRP A 60 1.09 2.23 0.34
N PHE A 61 0.67 1.42 1.32
CA PHE A 61 -0.74 1.22 1.63
C PHE A 61 -1.41 2.46 2.25
N GLN A 62 -0.66 3.26 3.01
CA GLN A 62 -1.17 4.48 3.65
C GLN A 62 -1.66 5.56 2.67
N SER A 63 -1.29 5.48 1.39
CA SER A 63 -1.71 6.48 0.39
C SER A 63 -3.09 6.21 -0.21
N VAL A 64 -3.82 5.20 0.27
CA VAL A 64 -5.16 4.87 -0.25
C VAL A 64 -6.21 5.62 0.56
N ASP A 65 -7.03 6.42 -0.13
CA ASP A 65 -8.17 7.10 0.47
C ASP A 65 -9.24 6.06 0.89
N GLY A 66 -9.44 5.96 2.20
CA GLY A 66 -10.45 5.11 2.86
C GLY A 66 -11.49 5.92 3.62
N ASP A 67 -11.67 7.19 3.25
CA ASP A 67 -12.63 8.09 3.89
C ASP A 67 -14.08 7.58 3.70
N PRO A 68 -14.96 7.82 4.69
CA PRO A 68 -16.35 7.41 4.59
C PRO A 68 -17.04 8.09 3.40
N GLY A 69 -17.86 7.34 2.68
CA GLY A 69 -18.62 7.83 1.54
C GLY A 69 -18.46 6.95 0.31
N PHE A 70 -18.50 7.57 -0.86
CA PHE A 70 -18.35 6.86 -2.12
C PHE A 70 -16.90 6.79 -2.56
N SER A 71 -16.47 5.62 -3.04
CA SER A 71 -15.15 5.44 -3.63
C SER A 71 -15.13 5.98 -5.06
N ASN A 72 -14.38 7.06 -5.29
CA ASN A 72 -14.15 7.60 -6.63
C ASN A 72 -13.46 6.55 -7.53
N VAL A 73 -12.55 5.77 -6.97
CA VAL A 73 -11.84 4.68 -7.67
C VAL A 73 -12.83 3.63 -8.18
N ALA A 74 -13.85 3.27 -7.39
CA ALA A 74 -14.89 2.35 -7.82
C ALA A 74 -15.69 2.91 -9.01
N PHE A 75 -16.05 4.18 -8.98
CA PHE A 75 -16.77 4.83 -10.10
C PHE A 75 -15.92 4.92 -11.37
N GLU A 76 -14.62 5.22 -11.26
CA GLU A 76 -13.71 5.22 -12.39
C GLU A 76 -13.62 3.82 -13.03
N ALA A 77 -13.50 2.77 -12.21
CA ALA A 77 -13.49 1.39 -12.69
C ALA A 77 -14.81 1.02 -13.39
N LEU A 78 -15.96 1.44 -12.84
CA LEU A 78 -17.27 1.25 -13.48
C LEU A 78 -17.38 2.00 -14.80
N LYS A 79 -16.84 3.22 -14.89
CA LYS A 79 -16.82 4.02 -16.13
C LYS A 79 -16.01 3.35 -17.23
N VAL A 80 -14.83 2.81 -16.89
CA VAL A 80 -14.00 2.05 -17.84
C VAL A 80 -14.76 0.83 -18.36
N LYS A 81 -15.42 0.06 -17.47
CA LYS A 81 -16.23 -1.10 -17.86
C LYS A 81 -17.44 -0.72 -18.71
N ALA A 82 -18.12 0.37 -18.37
CA ALA A 82 -19.27 0.85 -19.13
C ALA A 82 -18.87 1.29 -20.55
N ASN A 83 -17.72 1.96 -20.70
CA ASN A 83 -17.22 2.39 -22.01
C ASN A 83 -16.71 1.23 -22.86
N ALA A 84 -16.20 0.16 -22.25
CA ALA A 84 -15.74 -1.03 -22.96
C ALA A 84 -16.90 -1.93 -23.44
N ALA A 85 -18.10 -1.74 -22.89
CA ALA A 85 -19.26 -2.53 -23.28
C ALA A 85 -19.92 -1.98 -24.54
N GLU A 86 -20.16 -2.84 -25.54
CA GLU A 86 -20.88 -2.49 -26.77
C GLU A 86 -22.38 -2.24 -26.54
N SER A 87 -22.89 -2.64 -25.38
CA SER A 87 -24.31 -2.57 -25.01
C SER A 87 -24.50 -1.94 -23.63
N LYS A 88 -25.74 -1.54 -23.34
CA LYS A 88 -26.08 -0.90 -22.07
C LYS A 88 -25.82 -1.85 -20.90
N VAL A 89 -24.87 -1.50 -20.05
CA VAL A 89 -24.58 -2.25 -18.82
C VAL A 89 -25.70 -2.03 -17.82
N ILE A 90 -26.33 -3.12 -17.38
CA ILE A 90 -27.33 -3.13 -16.31
C ILE A 90 -26.66 -3.74 -15.08
N CYS A 91 -26.74 -3.06 -13.93
CA CYS A 91 -26.19 -3.54 -12.67
C CYS A 91 -27.23 -3.49 -11.55
N SER A 92 -27.05 -4.34 -10.55
CA SER A 92 -27.79 -4.33 -9.30
C SER A 92 -26.87 -3.90 -8.18
N LEU A 93 -27.33 -3.00 -7.31
CA LEU A 93 -26.62 -2.59 -6.10
C LEU A 93 -27.24 -3.31 -4.91
N ILE A 94 -26.42 -4.12 -4.22
CA ILE A 94 -26.80 -4.84 -3.01
C ILE A 94 -25.95 -4.31 -1.88
N ILE A 95 -26.58 -3.94 -0.76
CA ILE A 95 -25.93 -3.36 0.41
C ILE A 95 -26.38 -4.16 1.63
N ASP A 96 -25.43 -4.45 2.51
CA ASP A 96 -25.67 -5.10 3.80
C ASP A 96 -24.81 -4.43 4.88
N GLU A 97 -25.23 -4.53 6.14
CA GLU A 97 -24.52 -3.93 7.28
C GLU A 97 -23.75 -4.99 8.06
N MET A 98 -22.54 -4.64 8.49
CA MET A 98 -21.71 -5.51 9.35
C MET A 98 -21.59 -4.88 10.74
N SER A 99 -21.91 -5.64 11.79
CA SER A 99 -21.72 -5.18 13.16
C SER A 99 -20.22 -5.10 13.50
N ILE A 100 -19.74 -3.93 13.89
CA ILE A 100 -18.36 -3.69 14.33
C ILE A 100 -18.32 -3.54 15.86
N ARG A 101 -17.20 -3.91 16.49
CA ARG A 101 -16.98 -3.74 17.94
C ARG A 101 -17.03 -2.25 18.30
N ARG A 102 -17.81 -1.90 19.33
CA ARG A 102 -17.86 -0.53 19.86
C ARG A 102 -16.64 -0.27 20.73
N GLN A 103 -15.69 0.50 20.21
CA GLN A 103 -14.48 0.94 20.92
C GLN A 103 -14.03 2.30 20.40
N ILE A 104 -13.30 3.04 21.23
CA ILE A 104 -12.69 4.32 20.84
C ILE A 104 -11.27 4.03 20.35
N GLU A 105 -10.94 4.46 19.15
CA GLU A 105 -9.61 4.32 18.57
C GLU A 105 -9.04 5.71 18.23
N LEU A 106 -7.81 5.98 18.68
CA LEU A 106 -7.13 7.25 18.43
C LEU A 106 -6.26 7.10 17.18
N MET A 107 -6.63 7.80 16.11
CA MET A 107 -5.85 7.81 14.88
C MET A 107 -4.82 8.95 14.89
N VAL A 108 -3.56 8.61 14.62
CA VAL A 108 -2.53 9.59 14.24
C VAL A 108 -2.62 9.81 12.73
N LYS A 109 -2.73 11.06 12.28
CA LYS A 109 -2.84 11.44 10.85
C LYS A 109 -1.88 10.61 9.98
N GLY A 110 -2.41 9.92 8.96
CA GLY A 110 -1.65 9.06 8.04
C GLY A 110 -1.69 7.55 8.35
N SER A 111 -2.46 7.11 9.34
CA SER A 111 -2.50 5.70 9.79
C SER A 111 -3.82 4.99 9.50
N MET A 112 -4.46 5.26 8.37
CA MET A 112 -5.60 4.43 7.94
C MET A 112 -5.04 3.15 7.33
N VAL A 113 -5.04 2.08 8.11
CA VAL A 113 -4.74 0.73 7.66
C VAL A 113 -6.05 -0.04 7.79
N MET A 114 -6.68 -0.38 6.66
CA MET A 114 -7.76 -1.37 6.63
C MET A 114 -7.23 -2.74 7.06
#